data_AF-A0A0N0N1M3-F1
#
_entry.id   AF-A0A0N0N1M3-F1
#
_cell.length_a   1.000
_cell.length_b   1.000
_cell.length_c   1.000
_cell.angle_alpha   90.00
_cell.angle_beta   90.00
_cell.angle_gamma   90.00
#
_symmetry.space_group_name_H-M   'P 1'
#
loop_
_entity.id
_entity.type
_entity.pdbx_description
1 polymer ?
#
loop_
_entity_poly.entity_id
_entity_poly.type
_entity_poly.pdbx_seq_one_letter_code
_entity_poly.pdbx_strand_id
1 'polypeptide(L)'
;MSGPTTALLRRHCELLDEFKQRHCPGTSKWNRVEHRLFSFISMNWRARPLTSLDVALNLIASTTTRTGLRVTSRLDETKYPTGIEIDAQHAAALKINTDGFHGEWNYTIPPQPGVPPVPLQPPGRRAHPRTAHTFDTALVTHPALTGITRQALDRLVAELRDKIDAMPPEQRPRHRKLAVENIIWAAVLDQRGLPASLLAHLFHIGENQMRTLIQQARPLLQRHGHHSEPLPVRLIDPAELARYVMNATSGTS
;
A
#
# COMPACT_ATOMS: atom_id res chain seq x y z
N MET A 1 16.12 -22.30 1.27
CA MET A 1 14.64 -22.36 1.15
C MET A 1 14.22 -21.34 0.11
N SER A 2 13.86 -21.82 -1.08
CA SER A 2 13.62 -20.99 -2.27
C SER A 2 12.24 -20.35 -2.20
N GLY A 3 12.16 -19.02 -2.32
CA GLY A 3 10.90 -18.28 -2.40
C GLY A 3 10.24 -18.43 -3.79
N PRO A 4 8.96 -18.04 -3.95
CA PRO A 4 8.26 -18.17 -5.21
C PRO A 4 8.86 -17.24 -6.27
N THR A 5 9.51 -17.83 -7.28
CA THR A 5 10.00 -17.15 -8.48
C THR A 5 8.81 -16.73 -9.35
N THR A 6 8.55 -15.42 -9.43
CA THR A 6 7.57 -14.86 -10.36
C THR A 6 8.16 -14.84 -11.77
N ALA A 7 7.62 -15.64 -12.68
CA ALA A 7 7.97 -15.59 -14.09
C ALA A 7 7.26 -14.40 -14.76
N LEU A 8 7.99 -13.34 -15.06
CA LEU A 8 7.53 -12.25 -15.92
C LEU A 8 7.97 -12.52 -17.35
N LEU A 9 7.02 -12.66 -18.26
CA LEU A 9 7.27 -12.65 -19.70
C LEU A 9 7.70 -11.24 -20.11
N ARG A 10 9.01 -11.02 -20.25
CA ARG A 10 9.52 -9.78 -20.83
C ARG A 10 9.23 -9.80 -22.33
N ARG A 11 8.50 -8.79 -22.82
CA ARG A 11 8.43 -8.47 -24.25
C ARG A 11 9.84 -8.07 -24.69
N HIS A 12 10.55 -8.95 -25.38
CA HIS A 12 11.55 -8.54 -26.35
C HIS A 12 10.91 -8.73 -27.72
N CYS A 13 10.18 -7.70 -28.16
CA CYS A 13 9.87 -7.55 -29.58
C CYS A 13 10.93 -6.62 -30.14
N GLU A 14 11.82 -7.12 -31.00
CA GLU A 14 12.79 -6.33 -31.78
C GLU A 14 12.12 -5.38 -32.80
N LEU A 15 10.89 -4.92 -32.54
CA LEU A 15 10.11 -4.10 -33.47
C LEU A 15 9.49 -2.85 -32.84
N LEU A 16 9.72 -2.56 -31.56
CA LEU A 16 9.32 -1.28 -30.98
C LEU A 16 10.33 -0.85 -29.92
N ASP A 17 11.26 0.01 -30.32
CA ASP A 17 12.09 0.82 -29.42
C ASP A 17 11.23 1.79 -28.56
N GLU A 18 9.92 1.85 -28.80
CA GLU A 18 8.98 2.75 -28.12
C GLU A 18 7.86 1.98 -27.41
N PHE A 19 7.62 2.28 -26.12
CA PHE A 19 6.43 1.80 -25.43
C PHE A 19 5.26 2.72 -25.74
N LYS A 20 4.31 2.23 -26.55
CA LYS A 20 3.09 2.97 -26.91
C LYS A 20 1.86 2.39 -26.22
N GLN A 21 1.25 3.19 -25.34
CA GLN A 21 -0.02 2.84 -24.68
C GLN A 21 -1.18 3.51 -25.44
N ARG A 22 -2.21 2.73 -25.79
CA ARG A 22 -3.48 3.24 -26.35
C ARG A 22 -4.66 2.71 -25.54
N HIS A 23 -5.59 3.59 -25.20
CA HIS A 23 -6.82 3.31 -24.47
C HIS A 23 -8.02 3.97 -25.16
N CYS A 24 -9.14 3.26 -25.18
CA CYS A 24 -10.46 3.78 -25.53
C CYS A 24 -11.34 3.79 -24.25
N PRO A 25 -12.14 4.84 -24.01
CA PRO A 25 -12.98 4.92 -22.81
C PRO A 25 -13.98 3.76 -22.74
N GLY A 26 -14.03 3.09 -21.58
CA GLY A 26 -15.00 2.02 -21.30
C GLY A 26 -14.55 0.59 -21.65
N THR A 27 -13.37 0.38 -22.25
CA THR A 27 -12.84 -0.96 -22.54
C THR A 27 -11.52 -1.18 -21.79
N SER A 28 -11.40 -2.30 -21.06
CA SER A 28 -10.12 -2.68 -20.43
C SER A 28 -9.02 -2.73 -21.50
N LYS A 29 -7.90 -2.06 -21.22
CA LYS A 29 -6.61 -2.06 -21.93
C LYS A 29 -6.59 -2.93 -23.20
N TRP A 30 -7.15 -2.43 -24.31
CA TRP A 30 -7.24 -3.21 -25.54
C TRP A 30 -5.97 -3.02 -26.36
N ASN A 31 -5.09 -4.03 -26.38
CA ASN A 31 -3.93 -4.07 -27.24
C ASN A 31 -4.11 -5.16 -28.31
N ARG A 32 -4.18 -4.75 -29.58
CA ARG A 32 -4.38 -5.64 -30.74
C ARG A 32 -3.33 -6.76 -30.81
N VAL A 33 -2.10 -6.47 -30.37
CA VAL A 33 -1.01 -7.45 -30.31
C VAL A 33 -1.27 -8.48 -29.22
N GLU A 34 -1.73 -8.06 -28.04
CA GLU A 34 -2.02 -8.95 -26.92
C GLU A 34 -3.16 -9.92 -27.27
N HIS A 35 -4.25 -9.41 -27.85
CA HIS A 35 -5.36 -10.26 -28.29
C HIS A 35 -4.96 -11.26 -29.40
N ARG A 36 -4.13 -10.83 -30.35
CA ARG A 36 -3.63 -11.70 -31.44
C ARG A 36 -2.52 -12.65 -31.00
N LEU A 37 -1.90 -12.44 -29.84
CA LEU A 37 -0.84 -13.29 -29.32
C LEU A 37 -1.39 -14.30 -28.31
N PHE A 38 -2.11 -13.83 -27.30
CA PHE A 38 -2.54 -14.67 -26.17
C PHE A 38 -3.55 -15.73 -26.57
N SER A 39 -4.41 -15.46 -27.56
CA SER A 39 -5.37 -16.46 -28.07
C SER A 39 -4.66 -17.70 -28.62
N PHE A 40 -3.57 -17.54 -29.38
CA PHE A 40 -2.81 -18.68 -29.92
C PHE A 40 -1.94 -19.36 -28.87
N ILE A 41 -1.37 -18.61 -27.92
CA ILE A 41 -0.66 -19.20 -26.77
C ILE A 41 -1.61 -20.11 -25.98
N SER A 42 -2.83 -19.64 -25.67
CA SER A 42 -3.83 -20.45 -24.97
C SER A 42 -4.25 -21.70 -25.75
N MET A 43 -4.34 -21.62 -27.08
CA MET A 43 -4.59 -22.81 -27.92
C MET A 43 -3.44 -23.82 -27.84
N ASN A 44 -2.19 -23.36 -27.86
CA ASN A 44 -1.01 -24.22 -27.73
C ASN A 44 -0.90 -24.90 -26.35
N TRP A 45 -1.46 -24.28 -25.31
CA TRP A 45 -1.49 -24.81 -23.94
C TRP A 45 -2.61 -25.82 -23.71
N ARG A 46 -3.59 -25.92 -24.63
CA ARG A 46 -4.76 -26.77 -24.46
C ARG A 46 -4.34 -28.22 -24.23
N ALA A 47 -4.84 -28.82 -23.14
CA ALA A 47 -4.56 -30.18 -22.71
C ALA A 47 -3.08 -30.50 -22.42
N ARG A 48 -2.24 -29.48 -22.21
CA ARG A 48 -0.84 -29.66 -21.79
C ARG A 48 -0.64 -29.15 -20.36
N PRO A 49 -0.25 -30.01 -19.40
CA PRO A 49 0.01 -29.56 -18.03
C PRO A 49 1.27 -28.69 -17.99
N LEU A 50 1.17 -27.52 -17.34
CA LEU A 50 2.29 -26.60 -17.14
C LEU A 50 3.12 -27.04 -15.92
N THR A 51 3.85 -28.14 -16.06
CA THR A 51 4.58 -28.78 -14.97
C THR A 51 5.89 -28.07 -14.59
N SER A 52 6.45 -27.28 -15.51
CA SER A 52 7.67 -26.48 -15.25
C SER A 52 7.68 -25.17 -16.06
N LEU A 53 8.57 -24.25 -15.67
CA LEU A 53 8.82 -23.01 -16.41
C LEU A 53 9.34 -23.28 -17.82
N ASP A 54 10.19 -24.28 -17.99
CA ASP A 54 10.71 -24.68 -19.31
C ASP A 54 9.61 -25.19 -20.22
N VAL A 55 8.67 -25.97 -19.69
CA VAL A 55 7.48 -26.42 -20.43
C VAL A 55 6.65 -25.22 -20.85
N ALA A 56 6.38 -24.29 -19.94
CA ALA A 56 5.63 -23.07 -20.27
C ALA A 56 6.32 -22.23 -21.37
N LEU A 57 7.64 -22.00 -21.24
CA LEU A 57 8.42 -21.24 -22.23
C LEU A 57 8.41 -21.90 -23.60
N ASN A 58 8.64 -23.22 -23.67
CA ASN A 58 8.61 -23.98 -24.92
C ASN A 58 7.22 -23.95 -25.59
N LEU A 59 6.15 -24.00 -24.80
CA LEU A 59 4.79 -23.90 -25.32
C LEU A 59 4.46 -22.50 -25.85
N ILE A 60 4.99 -21.46 -25.23
CA ILE A 60 4.88 -20.09 -25.75
C ILE A 60 5.70 -19.94 -27.04
N ALA A 61 6.96 -20.38 -27.03
CA ALA A 61 7.88 -20.25 -28.17
C ALA A 61 7.42 -21.04 -29.40
N SER A 62 6.71 -22.16 -29.19
CA SER A 62 6.12 -22.96 -30.28
C SER A 62 4.87 -22.33 -30.89
N THR A 63 4.42 -21.17 -30.41
CA THR A 63 3.26 -20.46 -30.97
C THR A 63 3.63 -19.87 -32.33
N THR A 64 3.05 -20.44 -33.39
CA THR A 64 3.17 -19.95 -34.76
C THR A 64 1.81 -19.90 -35.44
N THR A 65 1.60 -18.93 -36.33
CA THR A 65 0.35 -18.82 -37.11
C THR A 65 0.63 -18.90 -38.61
N ARG A 66 -0.37 -19.31 -39.41
CA ARG A 66 -0.30 -19.33 -40.88
C ARG A 66 -0.03 -17.95 -41.49
N THR A 67 -0.36 -16.88 -40.75
CA THR A 67 -0.12 -15.49 -41.12
C THR A 67 1.29 -15.01 -40.78
N GLY A 68 2.17 -15.89 -40.28
CA GLY A 68 3.58 -15.58 -40.04
C GLY A 68 3.93 -15.06 -38.65
N LEU A 69 3.00 -15.09 -37.67
CA LEU A 69 3.36 -14.76 -36.28
C LEU A 69 4.33 -15.83 -35.76
N ARG A 70 5.48 -15.38 -35.24
CA ARG A 70 6.44 -16.22 -34.51
C ARG A 70 6.68 -15.59 -33.15
N VAL A 71 6.62 -16.40 -32.11
CA VAL A 71 6.77 -15.94 -30.73
C VAL A 71 8.09 -16.44 -30.16
N THR A 72 8.86 -15.54 -29.58
CA THR A 72 10.05 -15.88 -28.78
C THR A 72 9.71 -15.68 -27.32
N SER A 73 10.13 -16.62 -26.48
CA SER A 73 9.97 -16.55 -25.03
C SER A 73 11.33 -16.74 -24.37
N ARG A 74 11.54 -16.06 -23.25
CA ARG A 74 12.76 -16.17 -22.45
C ARG A 74 12.39 -16.03 -20.98
N LEU A 75 13.07 -16.79 -20.13
CA LEU A 75 12.99 -16.61 -18.69
C LEU A 75 13.71 -15.32 -18.30
N ASP A 76 13.00 -14.42 -17.63
CA ASP A 76 13.60 -13.27 -16.96
C ASP A 76 13.84 -13.60 -15.49
N GLU A 77 15.11 -13.86 -15.14
CA GLU A 77 15.54 -14.11 -13.75
C GLU A 77 15.90 -12.82 -13.01
N THR A 78 15.73 -11.66 -13.67
CA THR A 78 15.99 -10.36 -13.04
C THR A 78 15.08 -10.20 -11.83
N LYS A 79 15.69 -9.91 -10.68
CA LYS A 79 14.94 -9.57 -9.48
C LYS A 79 14.45 -8.14 -9.61
N TYR A 80 13.14 -7.96 -9.65
CA TYR A 80 12.49 -6.65 -9.61
C TYR A 80 12.03 -6.37 -8.18
N PRO A 81 12.77 -5.57 -7.40
CA PRO A 81 12.33 -5.21 -6.06
C PRO A 81 11.05 -4.37 -6.16
N THR A 82 10.09 -4.67 -5.30
CA THR A 82 8.89 -3.86 -5.13
C THR A 82 9.16 -2.74 -4.13
N GLY A 83 8.38 -1.65 -4.20
CA GLY A 83 8.54 -0.51 -3.28
C GLY A 83 9.76 0.37 -3.57
N ILE A 84 10.24 0.36 -4.82
CA ILE A 84 11.23 1.34 -5.29
C ILE A 84 10.53 2.71 -5.32
N GLU A 85 11.10 3.67 -4.61
CA GLU A 85 10.66 5.06 -4.70
C GLU A 85 11.48 5.77 -5.76
N ILE A 86 10.77 6.45 -6.65
CA ILE A 86 11.38 7.23 -7.74
C ILE A 86 11.53 8.65 -7.21
N ASP A 87 12.76 9.13 -7.13
CA ASP A 87 13.03 10.53 -6.78
C ASP A 87 12.46 11.49 -7.85
N ALA A 88 12.15 12.72 -7.44
CA ALA A 88 11.59 13.75 -8.31
C ALA A 88 12.46 13.99 -9.57
N GLN A 89 13.79 13.87 -9.45
CA GLN A 89 14.70 13.98 -10.59
C GLN A 89 14.48 12.88 -11.64
N HIS A 90 14.27 11.64 -11.19
CA HIS A 90 14.01 10.51 -12.09
C HIS A 90 12.61 10.59 -12.72
N ALA A 91 11.62 11.05 -11.95
CA ALA A 91 10.28 11.29 -12.48
C ALA A 91 10.26 12.41 -13.54
N ALA A 92 11.03 13.48 -13.32
CA ALA A 92 11.17 14.59 -14.27
C ALA A 92 12.00 14.22 -15.51
N ALA A 93 12.95 13.30 -15.37
CA ALA A 93 13.75 12.82 -16.49
C ALA A 93 12.92 12.01 -17.50
N LEU A 94 11.83 11.37 -17.05
CA LEU A 94 10.97 10.55 -17.90
C LEU A 94 10.18 11.42 -18.90
N LYS A 95 10.66 11.46 -20.14
CA LYS A 95 9.93 12.07 -21.25
C LYS A 95 8.74 11.19 -21.64
N ILE A 96 7.53 11.73 -21.46
CA ILE A 96 6.27 11.13 -21.90
C ILE A 96 5.72 11.98 -23.04
N ASN A 97 5.60 11.39 -24.23
CA ASN A 97 5.00 12.04 -25.39
C ASN A 97 3.52 11.70 -25.44
N THR A 98 2.66 12.65 -25.12
CA THR A 98 1.20 12.46 -25.18
C THR A 98 0.70 12.45 -26.63
N ASP A 99 -0.25 11.58 -26.95
CA ASP A 99 -0.89 11.52 -28.26
C ASP A 99 -1.91 12.67 -28.42
N GLY A 100 -2.10 13.16 -29.65
CA GLY A 100 -3.08 14.23 -29.93
C GLY A 100 -4.53 13.80 -29.68
N PHE A 101 -4.79 12.49 -29.69
CA PHE A 101 -6.09 11.92 -29.37
C PHE A 101 -6.08 11.28 -27.98
N HIS A 102 -6.79 11.87 -27.01
CA HIS A 102 -6.81 11.46 -25.59
C HIS A 102 -5.42 11.29 -24.96
N GLY A 103 -4.57 12.32 -25.10
CA GLY A 103 -3.19 12.34 -24.60
C GLY A 103 -3.02 12.11 -23.10
N GLU A 104 -4.07 12.34 -22.31
CA GLU A 104 -4.09 11.97 -20.89
C GLU A 104 -3.87 10.47 -20.67
N TRP A 105 -4.32 9.62 -21.60
CA TRP A 105 -4.31 8.16 -21.46
C TRP A 105 -3.44 7.48 -22.53
N ASN A 106 -3.22 8.18 -23.64
CA ASN A 106 -2.48 7.72 -24.79
C ASN A 106 -1.13 8.43 -24.84
N TYR A 107 -0.07 7.67 -24.61
CA TYR A 107 1.28 8.23 -24.59
C TYR A 107 2.32 7.23 -25.10
N THR A 108 3.44 7.78 -25.52
CA THR A 108 4.65 7.07 -25.92
C THR A 108 5.78 7.43 -24.97
N ILE A 109 6.50 6.41 -24.48
CA ILE A 109 7.76 6.60 -23.77
C ILE A 109 8.89 6.16 -24.73
N PRO A 110 9.66 7.09 -25.30
CA PRO A 110 10.81 6.76 -26.13
C PRO A 110 11.98 6.24 -25.28
N PRO A 111 12.93 5.51 -25.89
CA PRO A 111 14.12 5.05 -25.19
C PRO A 111 15.00 6.28 -24.87
N GLN A 112 15.46 6.38 -23.62
CA GLN A 112 16.21 7.53 -23.14
C GLN A 112 17.64 7.11 -22.78
N PRO A 113 18.57 7.12 -23.75
CA PRO A 113 19.98 6.86 -23.48
C PRO A 113 20.54 7.99 -22.62
N GLY A 114 21.08 7.64 -21.44
CA GLY A 114 21.73 8.60 -20.54
C GLY A 114 20.92 8.97 -19.28
N VAL A 115 19.70 8.45 -19.10
CA VAL A 115 19.06 8.52 -17.78
C VAL A 115 19.83 7.59 -16.84
N PRO A 116 20.34 8.08 -15.69
CA PRO A 116 21.03 7.22 -14.74
C PRO A 116 20.09 6.08 -14.34
N PRO A 117 20.59 4.84 -14.23
CA PRO A 117 19.76 3.72 -13.84
C PRO A 117 19.11 4.05 -12.49
N VAL A 118 17.78 3.97 -12.41
CA VAL A 118 17.06 4.09 -11.14
C VAL A 118 17.72 3.10 -10.18
N PRO A 119 18.13 3.53 -8.97
CA PRO A 119 18.70 2.61 -8.00
C PRO A 119 17.71 1.46 -7.78
N LEU A 120 18.04 0.27 -8.30
CA LEU A 120 17.28 -0.97 -8.07
C LEU A 120 17.47 -1.48 -6.64
N GLN A 121 18.16 -0.71 -5.79
CA GLN A 121 18.15 -0.91 -4.37
C GLN A 121 16.89 -0.20 -3.85
N PRO A 122 15.87 -0.93 -3.38
CA PRO A 122 14.80 -0.28 -2.64
C PRO A 122 15.47 0.53 -1.52
N PRO A 123 15.01 1.77 -1.22
CA PRO A 123 15.51 2.52 -0.07
C PRO A 123 15.54 1.55 1.11
N GLY A 124 16.76 1.31 1.62
CA GLY A 124 17.11 0.09 2.36
C GLY A 124 15.97 -0.31 3.27
N ARG A 125 15.33 -1.45 2.96
CA ARG A 125 14.08 -1.98 3.55
C ARG A 125 13.48 -0.91 4.47
N ARG A 126 12.71 0.06 3.93
CA ARG A 126 11.88 0.96 4.77
C ARG A 126 11.47 0.11 5.93
N ALA A 127 11.87 0.48 7.14
CA ALA A 127 11.57 -0.33 8.30
C ALA A 127 10.05 -0.43 8.34
N HIS A 128 9.47 -1.45 7.70
CA HIS A 128 8.29 -2.10 8.20
C HIS A 128 8.79 -2.51 9.55
N PRO A 129 8.36 -1.79 10.59
CA PRO A 129 9.05 -1.86 11.82
C PRO A 129 8.57 -3.18 12.44
N ARG A 130 9.25 -4.24 12.02
CA ARG A 130 9.49 -5.44 12.81
C ARG A 130 10.45 -5.11 13.95
N THR A 131 10.67 -3.83 14.23
CA THR A 131 11.16 -3.22 15.46
C THR A 131 10.13 -2.26 16.09
N ALA A 132 8.92 -2.05 15.52
CA ALA A 132 7.82 -1.31 16.16
C ALA A 132 7.08 -2.15 17.19
N HIS A 133 7.76 -3.12 17.78
CA HIS A 133 7.40 -3.53 19.14
C HIS A 133 7.66 -2.39 20.14
N THR A 134 8.38 -1.33 19.73
CA THR A 134 8.76 -0.20 20.59
C THR A 134 7.79 0.99 20.51
N PHE A 135 6.62 0.85 19.87
CA PHE A 135 5.51 1.75 20.13
C PHE A 135 4.59 1.10 21.16
N ASP A 136 5.13 0.98 22.37
CA ASP A 136 4.47 0.39 23.52
C ASP A 136 3.18 1.12 23.87
N THR A 137 2.28 0.43 24.56
CA THR A 137 1.11 1.00 25.25
C THR A 137 1.43 2.32 25.96
N ALA A 138 2.65 2.46 26.50
CA ALA A 138 3.14 3.67 27.15
C ALA A 138 3.11 4.94 26.26
N LEU A 139 3.27 4.78 24.94
CA LEU A 139 3.24 5.86 23.96
C LEU A 139 1.82 6.27 23.61
N VAL A 140 0.96 5.31 23.24
CA VAL A 140 -0.46 5.59 22.90
C VAL A 140 -1.27 6.11 24.09
N THR A 141 -0.82 5.84 25.32
CA THR A 141 -1.41 6.38 26.56
C THR A 141 -0.67 7.62 27.08
N HIS A 142 0.28 8.18 26.34
CA HIS A 142 1.09 9.29 26.81
C HIS A 142 0.26 10.59 26.90
N PRO A 143 0.29 11.34 28.03
CA PRO A 143 -0.52 12.55 28.21
C PRO A 143 -0.31 13.63 27.14
N ALA A 144 0.91 13.77 26.62
CA ALA A 144 1.20 14.71 25.54
C ALA A 144 0.44 14.39 24.24
N LEU A 145 0.15 13.11 23.98
CA LEU A 145 -0.60 12.67 22.82
C LEU A 145 -2.10 12.66 23.09
N THR A 146 -2.54 12.09 24.21
CA THR A 146 -3.97 11.95 24.55
C THR A 146 -4.60 13.24 25.05
N GLY A 147 -3.80 14.20 25.54
CA GLY A 147 -4.26 15.45 26.15
C GLY A 147 -4.79 15.29 27.58
N ILE A 148 -4.79 14.06 28.12
CA ILE A 148 -5.31 13.74 29.46
C ILE A 148 -4.34 12.85 30.22
N THR A 149 -4.42 12.86 31.55
CA THR A 149 -3.58 12.00 32.38
C THR A 149 -3.90 10.52 32.16
N ARG A 150 -2.93 9.63 32.41
CA ARG A 150 -3.15 8.19 32.30
C ARG A 150 -4.32 7.72 33.17
N GLN A 151 -4.42 8.23 34.39
CA GLN A 151 -5.53 7.90 35.29
C GLN A 151 -6.90 8.38 34.76
N ALA A 152 -6.96 9.56 34.14
CA ALA A 152 -8.18 10.05 33.51
C ALA A 152 -8.55 9.22 32.27
N LEU A 153 -7.56 8.79 31.49
CA LEU A 153 -7.76 7.88 30.36
C LEU A 153 -8.28 6.52 30.82
N ASP A 154 -7.73 5.94 31.89
CA ASP A 154 -8.19 4.66 32.44
C ASP A 154 -9.65 4.73 32.93
N ARG A 155 -10.04 5.83 33.61
CA ARG A 155 -11.43 6.07 34.00
C ARG A 155 -12.35 6.18 32.79
N LEU A 156 -11.96 6.96 31.78
CA LEU A 156 -12.73 7.11 30.54
C LEU A 156 -12.94 5.76 29.84
N VAL A 157 -11.90 4.93 29.77
CA VAL A 157 -11.97 3.59 29.18
C VAL A 157 -12.93 2.69 29.95
N ALA A 158 -12.86 2.69 31.28
CA ALA A 158 -13.77 1.90 32.12
C ALA A 158 -15.24 2.30 31.92
N GLU A 159 -15.54 3.61 31.96
CA GLU A 159 -16.90 4.13 31.77
C GLU A 159 -17.46 3.86 30.37
N LEU A 160 -16.61 3.94 29.34
CA LEU A 160 -17.01 3.61 27.96
C LEU A 160 -17.16 2.10 27.76
N ARG A 161 -16.37 1.28 28.43
CA ARG A 161 -16.48 -0.19 28.39
C ARG A 161 -17.86 -0.63 28.85
N ASP A 162 -18.31 -0.13 30.01
CA ASP A 162 -19.63 -0.45 30.56
C ASP A 162 -20.76 -0.03 29.62
N LYS A 163 -20.64 1.15 29.01
CA LYS A 163 -21.61 1.63 28.01
C LYS A 163 -21.62 0.76 26.75
N ILE A 164 -20.46 0.34 26.25
CA ILE A 164 -20.34 -0.54 25.07
C ILE A 164 -20.92 -1.92 25.37
N ASP A 165 -20.69 -2.45 26.56
CA ASP A 165 -21.18 -3.77 26.96
C ASP A 165 -22.69 -3.79 27.18
N ALA A 166 -23.30 -2.64 27.50
CA ALA A 166 -24.75 -2.46 27.54
C ALA A 166 -25.41 -2.32 26.15
N MET A 167 -24.65 -2.07 25.07
CA MET A 167 -25.21 -1.89 23.73
C MET A 167 -25.58 -3.21 23.03
N PRO A 168 -26.50 -3.20 22.04
CA PRO A 168 -26.75 -4.37 21.19
C PRO A 168 -25.47 -4.86 20.50
N PRO A 169 -25.24 -6.18 20.36
CA PRO A 169 -23.98 -6.74 19.83
C PRO A 169 -23.58 -6.21 18.45
N GLU A 170 -24.55 -5.89 17.60
CA GLU A 170 -24.37 -5.37 16.24
C GLU A 170 -23.78 -3.94 16.21
N GLN A 171 -24.01 -3.18 17.27
CA GLN A 171 -23.59 -1.78 17.39
C GLN A 171 -22.26 -1.64 18.15
N ARG A 172 -21.70 -2.74 18.66
CA ARG A 172 -20.45 -2.72 19.42
C ARG A 172 -19.26 -2.64 18.47
N PRO A 173 -18.34 -1.69 18.64
CA PRO A 173 -17.10 -1.68 17.89
C PRO A 173 -16.29 -2.92 18.25
N ARG A 174 -16.00 -3.76 17.25
CA ARG A 174 -15.32 -5.04 17.43
C ARG A 174 -14.27 -5.25 16.35
N HIS A 175 -13.13 -5.80 16.75
CA HIS A 175 -12.07 -6.19 15.84
C HIS A 175 -11.48 -7.52 16.28
N ARG A 176 -11.05 -8.35 15.32
CA ARG A 176 -10.55 -9.71 15.59
C ARG A 176 -9.26 -9.73 16.44
N LYS A 177 -8.44 -8.68 16.31
CA LYS A 177 -7.10 -8.61 16.92
C LYS A 177 -6.91 -7.44 17.90
N LEU A 178 -7.88 -6.53 17.98
CA LEU A 178 -7.73 -5.29 18.72
C LEU A 178 -8.77 -5.26 19.84
N ALA A 179 -8.30 -5.04 21.07
CA ALA A 179 -9.15 -4.94 22.24
C ALA A 179 -9.97 -3.64 22.22
N VAL A 180 -11.08 -3.59 22.97
CA VAL A 180 -12.00 -2.44 22.99
C VAL A 180 -11.31 -1.19 23.55
N GLU A 181 -10.43 -1.37 24.53
CA GLU A 181 -9.60 -0.33 25.14
C GLU A 181 -8.76 0.38 24.08
N ASN A 182 -8.09 -0.39 23.23
CA ASN A 182 -7.25 0.14 22.17
C ASN A 182 -8.06 0.87 21.10
N ILE A 183 -9.30 0.43 20.84
CA ILE A 183 -10.23 1.14 19.94
C ILE A 183 -10.61 2.50 20.56
N ILE A 184 -10.87 2.55 21.87
CA ILE A 184 -11.16 3.79 22.58
C ILE A 184 -9.95 4.73 22.54
N TRP A 185 -8.73 4.23 22.78
CA TRP A 185 -7.50 5.01 22.68
C TRP A 185 -7.31 5.58 21.27
N ALA A 186 -7.51 4.78 20.23
CA ALA A 186 -7.41 5.23 18.85
C ALA A 186 -8.40 6.36 18.54
N ALA A 187 -9.62 6.29 19.09
CA ALA A 187 -10.62 7.32 18.89
C ALA A 187 -10.33 8.62 19.65
N VAL A 188 -9.72 8.54 20.84
CA VAL A 188 -9.20 9.72 21.57
C VAL A 188 -8.07 10.38 20.77
N LEU A 189 -7.13 9.60 20.24
CA LEU A 189 -6.02 10.12 19.44
C LEU A 189 -6.50 10.70 18.09
N ASP A 190 -7.57 10.16 17.51
CA ASP A 190 -8.24 10.73 16.35
C ASP A 190 -8.86 12.10 16.66
N GLN A 191 -9.50 12.28 17.82
CA GLN A 191 -9.98 13.61 18.26
C GLN A 191 -8.83 14.62 18.43
N ARG A 192 -7.65 14.14 18.86
CA ARG A 192 -6.42 14.93 18.96
C ARG A 192 -5.83 15.29 17.59
N GLY A 193 -6.36 14.75 16.48
CA GLY A 193 -5.96 15.09 15.12
C GLY A 193 -4.89 14.18 14.51
N LEU A 194 -4.62 13.01 15.09
CA LEU A 194 -3.72 12.04 14.47
C LEU A 194 -4.37 11.43 13.21
N PRO A 195 -3.64 11.30 12.08
CA PRO A 195 -4.19 10.71 10.88
C PRO A 195 -4.40 9.20 11.05
N ALA A 196 -5.43 8.67 10.38
CA ALA A 196 -5.78 7.24 10.45
C ALA A 196 -4.63 6.31 10.01
N SER A 197 -3.78 6.76 9.09
CA SER A 197 -2.56 6.04 8.68
C SER A 197 -1.57 5.85 9.83
N LEU A 198 -1.37 6.88 10.65
CA LEU A 198 -0.49 6.85 11.81
C LEU A 198 -1.09 6.02 12.95
N LEU A 199 -2.40 6.13 13.17
CA LEU A 199 -3.11 5.26 14.13
C LEU A 199 -3.05 3.79 13.71
N ALA A 200 -3.29 3.49 12.43
CA ALA A 200 -3.16 2.13 11.89
C ALA A 200 -1.75 1.57 12.08
N HIS A 201 -0.73 2.43 11.95
CA HIS A 201 0.66 2.08 12.25
C HIS A 201 0.86 1.74 13.73
N LEU A 202 0.38 2.59 14.64
CA LEU A 202 0.52 2.41 16.10
C LEU A 202 -0.19 1.15 16.62
N PHE A 203 -1.36 0.81 16.06
CA PHE A 203 -2.16 -0.33 16.51
C PHE A 203 -1.97 -1.60 15.66
N HIS A 204 -1.06 -1.58 14.68
CA HIS A 204 -0.75 -2.71 13.79
C HIS A 204 -1.97 -3.32 13.08
N ILE A 205 -2.88 -2.48 12.58
CA ILE A 205 -4.04 -2.89 11.77
C ILE A 205 -4.07 -2.16 10.42
N GLY A 206 -4.93 -2.59 9.50
CA GLY A 206 -5.06 -1.92 8.21
C GLY A 206 -5.72 -0.54 8.33
N GLU A 207 -5.29 0.43 7.53
CA GLU A 207 -5.82 1.81 7.58
C GLU A 207 -7.34 1.89 7.37
N ASN A 208 -7.87 1.11 6.42
CA ASN A 208 -9.31 1.04 6.18
C ASN A 208 -10.07 0.47 7.40
N GLN A 209 -9.49 -0.52 8.08
CA GLN A 209 -10.07 -1.08 9.31
C GLN A 209 -10.04 -0.04 10.44
N MET A 210 -8.93 0.70 10.57
CA MET A 210 -8.80 1.77 11.55
C MET A 210 -9.85 2.87 11.33
N ARG A 211 -10.05 3.32 10.09
CA ARG A 211 -11.09 4.32 9.76
C ARG A 211 -12.49 3.85 10.16
N THR A 212 -12.83 2.59 9.86
CA THR A 212 -14.13 2.02 10.26
C THR A 212 -14.28 1.99 11.78
N LEU A 213 -13.25 1.58 12.51
CA LEU A 213 -13.29 1.51 13.98
C LEU A 213 -13.43 2.91 14.60
N ILE A 214 -12.70 3.90 14.09
CA ILE A 214 -12.82 5.30 14.52
C ILE A 214 -14.23 5.82 14.26
N GLN A 215 -14.82 5.54 13.09
CA GLN A 215 -16.20 5.94 12.77
C GLN A 215 -17.23 5.35 13.74
N GLN A 216 -17.00 4.12 14.22
CA GLN A 216 -17.87 3.48 15.21
C GLN A 216 -17.66 4.01 16.64
N ALA A 217 -16.41 4.31 17.02
CA ALA A 217 -16.04 4.72 18.37
C ALA A 217 -16.24 6.23 18.63
N ARG A 218 -16.09 7.08 17.62
CA ARG A 218 -16.21 8.55 17.75
C ARG A 218 -17.56 9.01 18.32
N PRO A 219 -18.72 8.47 17.88
CA PRO A 219 -20.02 8.83 18.46
C PRO A 219 -20.15 8.44 19.93
N LEU A 220 -19.46 7.40 20.38
CA LEU A 220 -19.50 6.94 21.77
C LEU A 220 -18.78 7.93 22.71
N LEU A 221 -17.62 8.44 22.28
CA LEU A 221 -16.91 9.51 22.97
C LEU A 221 -17.73 10.80 23.04
N GLN A 222 -18.35 11.18 21.92
CA GLN A 222 -19.20 12.38 21.86
C GLN A 222 -20.43 12.27 22.79
N ARG A 223 -21.09 11.11 22.82
CA ARG A 223 -22.22 10.85 23.73
C ARG A 223 -21.80 10.80 25.20
N HIS A 224 -20.56 10.43 25.47
CA HIS A 224 -19.98 10.49 26.82
C HIS A 224 -19.63 11.93 27.22
N GLY A 225 -19.50 12.85 26.26
CA GLY A 225 -19.15 14.26 26.50
C GLY A 225 -17.65 14.50 26.51
N HIS A 226 -16.84 13.51 26.10
CA HIS A 226 -15.40 13.67 26.03
C HIS A 226 -14.98 14.40 24.75
N HIS A 227 -14.35 15.55 24.94
CA HIS A 227 -13.76 16.36 23.89
C HIS A 227 -12.30 16.66 24.25
N SER A 228 -11.39 16.21 23.40
CA SER A 228 -9.98 16.56 23.51
C SER A 228 -9.63 17.72 22.57
N GLU A 229 -8.80 18.64 23.05
CA GLU A 229 -8.27 19.70 22.18
C GLU A 229 -7.40 19.10 21.07
N PRO A 230 -7.38 19.66 19.85
CA PRO A 230 -6.48 19.20 18.81
C PRO A 230 -5.00 19.37 19.21
N LEU A 231 -4.11 18.52 18.72
CA LEU A 231 -2.67 18.74 18.87
C LEU A 231 -2.25 20.04 18.18
N PRO A 232 -1.33 20.81 18.79
CA PRO A 232 -0.82 22.04 18.19
C PRO A 232 0.03 21.77 16.93
N VAL A 233 0.46 20.52 16.73
CA VAL A 233 1.31 20.09 15.61
C VAL A 233 0.63 18.96 14.86
N ARG A 234 0.67 19.02 13.53
CA ARG A 234 0.18 17.95 12.67
C ARG A 234 1.27 16.89 12.48
N LEU A 235 1.12 15.76 13.17
CA LEU A 235 2.04 14.62 13.08
C LEU A 235 1.62 13.70 11.93
N ILE A 236 2.49 13.55 10.92
CA ILE A 236 2.20 12.71 9.75
C ILE A 236 3.05 11.43 9.77
N ASP A 237 4.30 11.55 10.22
CA ASP A 237 5.28 10.47 10.18
C ASP A 237 5.54 9.86 11.59
N PRO A 238 5.68 8.53 11.71
CA PRO A 238 6.04 7.89 12.98
C PRO A 238 7.31 8.46 13.66
N ALA A 239 8.31 8.92 12.90
CA ALA A 239 9.51 9.51 13.51
C ALA A 239 9.24 10.90 14.10
N GLU A 240 8.32 11.68 13.52
CA GLU A 240 7.85 12.94 14.10
C GLU A 240 7.09 12.71 15.40
N LEU A 241 6.24 11.69 15.45
CA LEU A 241 5.50 11.32 16.65
C LEU A 241 6.44 10.90 17.79
N ALA A 242 7.46 10.10 17.49
CA ALA A 242 8.47 9.73 18.49
C ALA A 242 9.23 10.96 19.01
N ARG A 243 9.68 11.85 18.12
CA ARG A 243 10.36 13.11 18.48
C ARG A 243 9.48 14.02 19.34
N TYR A 244 8.20 14.14 18.99
CA TYR A 244 7.24 14.95 19.74
C TYR A 244 7.10 14.46 21.19
N VAL A 245 6.94 13.14 21.38
CA VAL A 245 6.82 12.58 22.74
C VAL A 245 8.12 12.70 23.52
N MET A 246 9.27 12.44 22.90
CA MET A 246 10.57 12.62 23.56
C MET A 246 10.77 14.07 24.03
N ASN A 247 10.47 15.05 23.18
CA ASN A 247 10.58 16.46 23.55
C ASN A 247 9.59 16.85 24.67
N ALA A 248 8.37 16.32 24.63
CA ALA A 248 7.38 16.54 25.69
C ALA A 248 7.84 15.94 27.03
N THR A 249 8.50 14.77 27.02
CA THR A 249 9.05 14.18 28.25
C THR A 249 10.24 14.97 28.80
N SER A 250 11.11 15.53 27.94
CA SER A 250 12.28 16.30 28.37
C SER A 250 11.95 17.70 28.91
N GLY A 251 10.83 18.31 28.49
CA GLY A 251 10.38 19.61 28.99
C GLY A 251 9.66 19.58 30.34
N THR A 252 9.48 18.40 30.93
CA THR A 252 8.76 18.21 32.21
C THR A 252 9.71 17.84 33.38
N SER A 253 11.03 17.93 33.19
CA SER A 253 12.05 17.76 34.23
C SER A 253 12.58 19.08 34.76
#